data_AF-A0AAW4N848-F1
#
_entry.id   AF-A0AAW4N848-F1
#
_cell.length_a   1.000
_cell.length_b   1.000
_cell.length_c   1.000
_cell.angle_alpha   90.00
_cell.angle_beta   90.00
_cell.angle_gamma   90.00
#
_symmetry.space_group_name_H-M   'P 1'
#
loop_
_entity.id
_entity.type
_entity.pdbx_description
1 polymer ?
#
loop_
_entity_poly.entity_id
_entity_poly.type
_entity_poly.pdbx_seq_one_letter_code
_entity_poly.pdbx_strand_id
1 'polypeptide(L)'
;QENMVIELQRGNQIDFGELGKFRLQLTSEGAATAAEFKSDINIKGVNIQFIPGSDLANIFVGMEFEQVASRAVQKAALKAEKEGAKTLDIEEAKKKPAKD
;
A
#
# COMPACT_ATOMS: atom_id res chain seq x y z
N GLN A 1 22.64 -8.25 -14.51
CA GLN A 1 21.31 -7.89 -14.00
C GLN A 1 21.43 -6.46 -13.50
N GLU A 2 20.96 -5.47 -14.26
CA GLU A 2 21.02 -4.08 -13.80
C GLU A 2 20.10 -3.94 -12.59
N ASN A 3 20.68 -3.46 -11.48
CA ASN A 3 19.98 -3.31 -10.22
C ASN A 3 18.97 -2.16 -10.37
N MET A 4 17.67 -2.43 -10.18
CA MET A 4 16.56 -1.47 -10.26
C MET A 4 16.90 -0.12 -9.61
N VAL A 5 17.65 -0.12 -8.50
CA VAL A 5 18.09 1.09 -7.80
C VAL A 5 18.93 2.00 -8.67
N ILE A 6 19.84 1.45 -9.49
CA ILE A 6 20.73 2.21 -10.38
C ILE A 6 19.92 2.90 -11.48
N GLU A 7 18.98 2.17 -12.09
CA GLU A 7 18.15 2.72 -13.16
C GLU A 7 17.19 3.80 -12.64
N LEU A 8 16.61 3.61 -11.45
CA LEU A 8 15.81 4.66 -10.81
C LEU A 8 16.67 5.88 -10.46
N GLN A 9 17.88 5.72 -9.93
CA GLN A 9 18.79 6.84 -9.64
C GLN A 9 19.15 7.64 -10.89
N ARG A 10 19.18 7.00 -12.07
CA ARG A 10 19.37 7.66 -13.37
C ARG A 10 18.12 8.37 -13.88
N GLY A 11 16.98 8.20 -13.20
CA GLY A 11 15.68 8.71 -13.65
C GLY A 11 15.01 7.83 -14.71
N ASN A 12 15.56 6.63 -14.98
CA ASN A 12 15.01 5.72 -15.96
C ASN A 12 13.78 5.00 -15.41
N GLN A 13 12.85 4.71 -16.31
CA GLN A 13 11.74 3.81 -16.02
C GLN A 13 12.19 2.37 -16.24
N ILE A 14 11.91 1.48 -15.30
CA ILE A 14 12.15 0.05 -15.42
C ILE A 14 10.83 -0.64 -15.72
N ASP A 15 10.83 -1.48 -16.75
CA ASP A 15 9.69 -2.28 -17.20
C ASP A 15 9.91 -3.75 -16.82
N PHE A 16 8.98 -4.30 -16.05
CA PHE A 16 8.96 -5.71 -15.66
C PHE A 16 7.85 -6.49 -16.38
N GLY A 17 7.40 -6.00 -17.54
CA GLY A 17 6.37 -6.66 -18.35
C GLY A 17 5.02 -6.70 -17.63
N GLU A 18 4.49 -7.90 -17.44
CA GLU A 18 3.18 -8.14 -16.81
C GLU A 18 3.10 -7.69 -15.35
N LEU A 19 4.23 -7.64 -14.64
CA LEU A 19 4.30 -7.05 -13.30
C LEU A 19 4.01 -5.54 -13.37
N GLY A 20 4.50 -4.86 -14.40
CA GLY A 20 4.33 -3.42 -14.58
C GLY A 20 5.64 -2.64 -14.49
N LYS A 21 5.51 -1.35 -14.24
CA LYS A 21 6.58 -0.37 -14.45
C LYS A 21 6.84 0.44 -13.20
N PHE A 22 8.11 0.69 -12.92
CA PHE A 22 8.56 1.56 -11.84
C PHE A 22 9.24 2.79 -12.45
N ARG A 23 8.85 3.97 -11.98
CA ARG A 23 9.50 5.24 -12.34
C ARG A 23 9.57 6.18 -11.16
N LEU A 24 10.45 7.17 -11.23
CA LEU A 24 10.43 8.29 -10.31
C LEU A 24 9.31 9.26 -10.68
N GLN A 25 8.60 9.76 -9.69
CA GLN A 25 7.70 10.89 -9.80
C GLN A 25 8.22 12.01 -8.88
N LEU A 26 8.28 13.22 -9.44
CA LEU A 26 8.70 14.41 -8.72
C LEU A 26 7.46 15.13 -8.21
N THR A 27 7.47 15.48 -6.92
CA THR A 27 6.49 16.41 -6.36
C THR A 27 7.12 17.79 -6.35
N SER A 28 6.46 18.76 -6.99
CA SER A 28 6.98 20.12 -7.12
C SER A 28 5.88 21.15 -6.92
N GLU A 29 6.26 22.30 -6.34
CA GLU A 29 5.46 23.51 -6.33
C GLU A 29 5.96 24.46 -7.42
N GLY A 30 5.04 25.01 -8.21
CA GLY A 30 5.37 25.95 -9.29
C GLY A 30 5.97 27.26 -8.77
N ALA A 31 6.65 27.97 -9.67
CA ALA A 31 7.07 29.36 -9.48
C ALA A 31 6.24 30.27 -10.40
N ALA A 32 6.21 31.58 -10.11
CA ALA A 32 5.45 32.53 -10.92
C ALA A 32 6.01 32.67 -12.35
N THR A 33 7.32 32.51 -12.51
CA THR A 33 8.00 32.49 -13.80
C THR A 33 9.02 31.35 -13.87
N ALA A 34 9.38 30.93 -15.09
CA ALA A 34 10.40 29.90 -15.29
C ALA A 34 11.79 30.31 -14.76
N ALA A 35 12.11 31.62 -14.81
CA ALA A 35 13.39 32.15 -14.31
C ALA A 35 13.50 32.10 -12.78
N GLU A 36 12.38 32.12 -12.07
CA GLU A 36 12.32 32.04 -10.61
C GLU A 36 12.28 30.60 -10.09
N PHE A 37 12.08 29.61 -10.98
CA PHE A 37 12.10 28.21 -10.60
C PHE A 37 13.50 27.79 -10.17
N LYS A 38 13.60 27.25 -8.95
CA LYS A 38 14.85 26.76 -8.37
C LYS A 38 14.63 25.33 -7.90
N SER A 39 15.38 24.37 -8.46
CA SER A 39 15.16 22.94 -8.23
C SER A 39 15.27 22.55 -6.75
N ASP A 40 16.17 23.17 -6.00
CA ASP A 40 16.39 22.96 -4.56
C ASP A 40 15.25 23.50 -3.67
N ILE A 41 14.42 24.41 -4.19
CA ILE A 41 13.31 25.03 -3.45
C ILE A 41 11.96 24.49 -3.94
N ASN A 42 11.80 24.35 -5.25
CA ASN A 42 10.54 24.03 -5.90
C ASN A 42 10.29 22.53 -6.02
N ILE A 43 11.32 21.68 -6.05
CA ILE A 43 11.13 20.22 -5.97
C ILE A 43 11.03 19.85 -4.49
N LYS A 44 9.86 19.37 -4.07
CA LYS A 44 9.55 19.06 -2.66
C LYS A 44 9.86 17.62 -2.28
N GLY A 45 9.97 16.74 -3.26
CA GLY A 45 10.30 15.36 -3.00
C GLY A 45 10.27 14.51 -4.25
N VAL A 46 10.75 13.28 -4.07
CA VAL A 46 10.74 12.23 -5.07
C VAL A 46 10.07 11.02 -4.47
N ASN A 47 9.13 10.42 -5.19
CA ASN A 47 8.53 9.15 -4.83
C ASN A 47 8.66 8.15 -6.00
N ILE A 48 8.51 6.87 -5.68
CA ILE A 48 8.41 5.83 -6.69
C ILE A 48 6.94 5.71 -7.07
N GLN A 49 6.67 5.83 -8.37
CA GLN A 49 5.38 5.49 -8.94
C GLN A 49 5.46 4.09 -9.53
N PHE A 50 4.57 3.22 -9.06
CA PHE A 50 4.33 1.91 -9.66
C PHE A 50 3.08 1.98 -10.53
N ILE A 51 3.23 1.54 -11.78
CA ILE A 51 2.13 1.41 -12.74
C ILE A 51 1.93 -0.10 -12.94
N PRO A 52 0.83 -0.69 -12.44
CA PRO A 52 0.61 -2.12 -12.57
C PRO A 52 0.50 -2.53 -14.04
N GLY A 53 1.10 -3.66 -14.39
CA GLY A 53 0.93 -4.30 -15.70
C GLY A 53 -0.48 -4.90 -15.84
N SER A 54 -0.77 -5.48 -17.01
CA SER A 54 -2.10 -6.02 -17.35
C SER A 54 -2.65 -7.00 -16.33
N ASP A 55 -1.79 -7.88 -15.81
CA ASP A 55 -2.20 -8.99 -14.95
C ASP A 55 -2.55 -8.49 -13.54
N LEU A 56 -1.71 -7.60 -13.01
CA LEU A 56 -1.97 -6.96 -11.71
C LEU A 56 -3.11 -5.95 -11.77
N ALA A 57 -3.26 -5.22 -12.87
CA ALA A 57 -4.36 -4.26 -13.05
C ALA A 57 -5.72 -4.96 -13.05
N ASN A 58 -5.78 -6.19 -13.55
CA ASN A 58 -7.01 -6.97 -13.66
C ASN A 58 -7.16 -8.04 -12.56
N ILE A 59 -6.30 -8.07 -11.54
CA ILE A 59 -6.29 -9.15 -10.55
C ILE A 59 -7.63 -9.30 -9.81
N PHE A 60 -8.41 -8.22 -9.69
CA PHE A 60 -9.71 -8.23 -9.06
C PHE A 60 -10.83 -8.81 -9.93
N VAL A 61 -10.60 -8.97 -11.25
CA VAL A 61 -11.57 -9.56 -12.16
C VAL A 61 -11.67 -11.07 -11.86
N GLY A 62 -12.82 -11.51 -11.37
CA GLY A 62 -13.06 -12.90 -11.00
C GLY A 62 -12.68 -13.26 -9.56
N MET A 63 -12.29 -12.27 -8.74
CA MET A 63 -12.18 -12.51 -7.29
C MET A 63 -13.56 -12.51 -6.65
N GLU A 64 -13.82 -13.52 -5.82
CA GLU A 64 -14.99 -13.57 -4.94
C GLU A 64 -14.58 -13.13 -3.53
N PHE A 65 -15.47 -12.41 -2.86
CA PHE A 65 -15.26 -11.93 -1.49
C PHE A 65 -16.24 -12.61 -0.55
N GLU A 66 -15.71 -13.23 0.50
CA GLU A 66 -16.52 -13.78 1.59
C GLU A 66 -16.46 -12.84 2.80
N GLN A 67 -17.63 -12.54 3.36
CA GLN A 67 -17.70 -11.79 4.60
C GLN A 67 -17.28 -12.68 5.77
N VAL A 68 -16.13 -12.37 6.36
CA VAL A 68 -15.64 -13.05 7.56
C VAL A 68 -15.89 -12.22 8.82
N ALA A 69 -15.95 -12.89 9.97
CA ALA A 69 -15.97 -12.21 11.27
C ALA A 69 -14.76 -11.28 11.42
N SER A 70 -14.91 -10.18 12.17
CA SER A 70 -13.80 -9.24 12.40
C SER A 70 -12.61 -9.94 13.06
N ARG A 71 -11.39 -9.44 12.83
CA ARG A 71 -10.17 -10.01 13.44
C ARG A 71 -10.25 -10.09 14.97
N ALA A 72 -10.96 -9.15 15.60
CA ALA A 72 -11.17 -9.15 17.04
C ALA A 72 -12.06 -10.33 17.49
N VAL A 73 -13.15 -10.58 16.77
CA VAL A 73 -14.04 -11.72 17.01
C VAL A 73 -13.33 -13.04 16.72
N GLN A 74 -12.54 -13.14 15.64
CA GLN A 74 -11.73 -14.33 15.34
C GLN A 74 -10.73 -14.65 16.46
N LYS A 75 -10.04 -13.63 16.98
CA LYS A 75 -9.09 -13.79 18.08
C LYS A 75 -9.78 -14.20 19.38
N ALA A 76 -10.93 -13.60 19.68
CA ALA A 76 -11.69 -13.91 20.87
C ALA A 76 -12.31 -15.32 20.78
N ALA A 77 -12.80 -15.74 19.61
CA ALA A 77 -13.26 -17.09 19.35
C ALA A 77 -12.13 -18.11 19.55
N LEU A 78 -10.94 -17.87 18.99
CA LEU A 78 -9.78 -18.75 19.16
C LEU A 78 -9.34 -18.85 20.63
N LYS A 79 -9.44 -17.76 21.39
CA LYS A 79 -9.14 -17.76 22.83
C LYS A 79 -10.19 -18.55 23.61
N ALA A 80 -11.47 -18.29 23.36
CA ALA A 80 -12.58 -19.01 23.97
C ALA A 80 -12.50 -20.51 23.71
N GLU A 81 -12.19 -20.91 22.47
CA GLU A 81 -12.00 -22.32 22.09
C GLU A 81 -10.85 -22.99 22.86
N LYS A 82 -9.69 -22.31 22.97
CA LYS A 82 -8.55 -22.79 23.77
C LYS A 82 -8.87 -22.91 25.27
N GLU A 83 -9.73 -22.03 25.78
CA GLU A 83 -10.17 -22.01 27.18
C GLU A 83 -11.36 -22.98 27.43
N GLY A 84 -11.82 -23.69 26.39
CA GLY A 84 -12.96 -24.61 26.49
C GLY A 84 -14.32 -23.91 26.65
N ALA A 85 -14.39 -22.61 26.42
CA ALA A 85 -15.62 -21.84 26.50
C ALA A 85 -16.52 -22.12 25.28
N LYS A 86 -17.81 -22.36 25.54
CA LYS A 86 -18.82 -22.66 24.51
C LYS A 86 -19.55 -21.43 23.96
N THR A 87 -19.36 -20.28 24.60
CA THR A 87 -20.05 -19.03 24.30
C THR A 87 -19.04 -17.90 24.16
N LEU A 88 -19.24 -17.04 23.16
CA LEU A 88 -18.46 -15.85 22.92
C LEU A 88 -19.40 -14.65 22.81
N ASP A 89 -19.15 -13.60 23.59
CA ASP A 89 -19.84 -12.32 23.42
C ASP A 89 -19.16 -11.52 22.29
N ILE A 90 -19.90 -11.30 21.20
CA ILE A 90 -19.42 -10.59 20.01
C ILE A 90 -19.31 -9.08 20.27
N GLU A 91 -20.17 -8.51 21.12
CA GLU A 91 -20.14 -7.09 21.46
C GLU A 91 -18.94 -6.79 22.35
N GLU A 92 -18.63 -7.66 23.31
CA GLU A 92 -17.40 -7.57 24.10
C GLU A 92 -16.16 -7.75 23.22
N ALA A 93 -16.15 -8.75 22.34
CA ALA A 93 -15.03 -9.01 21.43
C ALA A 93 -14.75 -7.87 20.44
N LYS A 94 -15.74 -7.02 20.13
CA LYS A 94 -15.60 -5.86 19.25
C LYS A 94 -15.16 -4.58 19.96
N LYS A 95 -15.18 -4.54 21.30
CA LYS A 95 -14.65 -3.38 22.05
C LYS A 95 -13.15 -3.25 21.77
N LYS A 96 -12.73 -2.08 21.28
CA LYS A 96 -11.29 -1.78 21.14
C LYS A 96 -10.63 -1.93 22.51
N PRO A 97 -9.41 -2.51 22.60
CA PRO A 97 -8.63 -2.39 23.83
C PRO A 97 -8.47 -0.89 24.13
N ALA A 98 -8.70 -0.51 25.39
CA ALA A 98 -8.31 0.80 25.87
C ALA A 98 -6.82 0.98 25.51
N LYS A 99 -6.49 2.11 24.89
CA LYS A 99 -5.10 2.51 24.76
C LYS A 99 -4.64 2.88 26.18
N ASP A 100 -3.90 1.98 26.81
CA ASP A 100 -2.99 2.34 27.90
C ASP A 100 -1.76 3.05 27.32
#